data_AF-A0A1F7HGX1-F1
#
_entry.id   AF-A0A1F7HGX1-F1
#
_cell.length_a   1.000
_cell.length_b   1.000
_cell.length_c   1.000
_cell.angle_alpha   90.00
_cell.angle_beta   90.00
_cell.angle_gamma   90.00
#
_symmetry.space_group_name_H-M   'P 1'
#
loop_
_entity.id
_entity.type
_entity.pdbx_description
1 polymer ?
#
loop_
_entity_poly.entity_id
_entity_poly.type
_entity_poly.pdbx_seq_one_letter_code
_entity_poly.pdbx_strand_id
1 'polypeptide(L)'
;MDLCQLLLITPTLYLADQASKREKQKLAQYSDREKTTAGVIDELDRSTAALKTSIQNNTLYSAEITKKLLAPLELYERNRDQNPKRNKATQKREHYEEGREDASSIGSFDITNPEAFSIDVDDELSPALVAEYLSTDFTLVVRSDIDQESRLDTSISYHEIVHAYQDYRLKSRVASGDSQAMRTYMSLREKTADSDERLIISNEEEAYIMQMYVLNILSQGRLEQEARSGTLTADSYMDLFHVQPSERSMLDFFLAVADAMYDSSTTIDTVSPIFRQYMVDHHRRAGRVPYDITPSGDIRIIP
;
A
#
# COMPACT_ATOMS: atom_id res chain seq x y z
N MET A 1 -38.59 53.58 -2.80
CA MET A 1 -37.92 52.27 -2.78
C MET A 1 -39.02 51.22 -2.80
N ASP A 2 -39.18 50.54 -3.94
CA ASP A 2 -40.29 49.61 -4.18
C ASP A 2 -40.19 48.36 -3.30
N LEU A 3 -41.30 47.94 -2.71
CA LEU A 3 -41.43 46.68 -1.93
C LEU A 3 -41.00 45.44 -2.74
N CYS A 4 -41.03 45.50 -4.08
CA CYS A 4 -40.53 44.45 -4.95
C CYS A 4 -38.99 44.28 -4.93
N GLN A 5 -38.21 45.29 -4.55
CA GLN A 5 -36.75 45.16 -4.46
C GLN A 5 -36.31 44.47 -3.16
N LEU A 6 -37.06 44.58 -2.06
CA LEU A 6 -36.75 43.89 -0.79
C LEU A 6 -37.00 42.37 -0.85
N LEU A 7 -37.96 41.93 -1.69
CA LEU A 7 -38.34 40.53 -1.85
C LEU A 7 -37.39 39.71 -2.74
N LEU A 8 -36.52 40.37 -3.53
CA LEU A 8 -35.49 39.70 -4.35
C LEU A 8 -34.12 39.62 -3.66
N ILE A 9 -33.88 40.45 -2.64
CA ILE A 9 -32.62 40.49 -1.89
C ILE A 9 -32.57 39.38 -0.82
N THR A 10 -33.73 39.03 -0.24
CA THR A 10 -33.82 38.03 0.84
C THR A 10 -33.50 36.59 0.43
N PRO A 11 -33.95 36.05 -0.72
CA PRO A 11 -33.55 34.72 -1.18
C PRO A 11 -32.07 34.66 -1.56
N THR A 12 -31.53 35.74 -2.16
CA THR A 12 -30.15 35.82 -2.63
C THR A 12 -29.16 35.85 -1.45
N LEU A 13 -29.46 36.64 -0.41
CA LEU A 13 -28.68 36.65 0.83
C LEU A 13 -28.78 35.32 1.59
N TYR A 14 -29.94 34.67 1.60
CA TYR A 14 -30.12 33.35 2.21
C TYR A 14 -29.32 32.27 1.49
N LEU A 15 -29.32 32.25 0.15
CA LEU A 15 -28.53 31.31 -0.64
C LEU A 15 -27.02 31.57 -0.48
N ALA A 16 -26.58 32.83 -0.41
CA ALA A 16 -25.19 33.18 -0.15
C ALA A 16 -24.74 32.77 1.27
N ASP A 17 -25.58 32.94 2.29
CA ASP A 17 -25.33 32.48 3.65
C ASP A 17 -25.28 30.94 3.74
N GLN A 18 -26.17 30.24 3.04
CA GLN A 18 -26.12 28.78 2.94
C GLN A 18 -24.87 28.27 2.22
N ALA A 19 -24.46 28.92 1.13
CA ALA A 19 -23.24 28.58 0.42
C ALA A 19 -22.00 28.80 1.31
N SER A 20 -21.92 29.94 2.01
CA SER A 20 -20.83 30.24 2.95
C SER A 20 -20.78 29.25 4.13
N LYS A 21 -21.94 28.83 4.67
CA LYS A 21 -21.99 27.82 5.72
C LYS A 21 -21.50 26.45 5.24
N ARG A 22 -21.89 26.03 4.03
CA ARG A 22 -21.43 24.77 3.42
C ARG A 22 -19.92 24.79 3.17
N GLU A 23 -19.41 25.89 2.66
CA GLU A 23 -17.97 26.09 2.43
C GLU A 23 -17.17 25.98 3.74
N LYS A 24 -17.62 26.66 4.81
CA LYS A 24 -16.99 26.56 6.14
C LYS A 24 -17.02 25.15 6.71
N GLN A 25 -18.14 24.44 6.56
CA GLN A 25 -18.26 23.05 7.01
C GLN A 25 -17.30 22.13 6.25
N LYS A 26 -17.20 22.30 4.93
CA LYS A 26 -16.32 21.49 4.08
C LYS A 26 -14.84 21.76 4.36
N LEU A 27 -14.45 23.02 4.57
CA LEU A 27 -13.09 23.36 5.01
C LEU A 27 -12.74 22.76 6.38
N ALA A 28 -13.68 22.77 7.33
CA ALA A 28 -13.49 22.14 8.62
C ALA A 28 -13.25 20.62 8.47
N GLN A 29 -14.04 19.94 7.63
CA GLN A 29 -13.86 18.51 7.33
C GLN A 29 -12.49 18.22 6.73
N TYR A 30 -12.02 19.02 5.76
CA TYR A 30 -10.68 18.85 5.20
C TYR A 30 -9.58 19.08 6.23
N SER A 31 -9.73 20.08 7.11
CA SER A 31 -8.76 20.36 8.17
C SER A 31 -8.68 19.23 9.20
N ASP A 32 -9.81 18.62 9.56
CA ASP A 32 -9.82 17.48 10.48
C ASP A 32 -9.21 16.23 9.84
N ARG A 33 -9.47 16.00 8.54
CA ARG A 33 -8.83 14.93 7.78
C ARG A 33 -7.32 15.16 7.66
N GLU A 34 -6.88 16.39 7.40
CA GLU A 34 -5.46 16.76 7.34
C GLU A 34 -4.72 16.43 8.65
N LYS A 35 -5.30 16.75 9.80
CA LYS A 35 -4.74 16.40 11.11
C LYS A 35 -4.68 14.89 11.35
N THR A 36 -5.75 14.18 10.98
CA THR A 36 -5.82 12.73 11.11
C THR A 36 -4.74 12.05 10.27
N THR A 37 -4.64 12.44 8.98
CA THR A 37 -3.60 11.95 8.08
C THR A 37 -2.20 12.31 8.57
N ALA A 38 -1.99 13.49 9.16
CA ALA A 38 -0.70 13.84 9.76
C ALA A 38 -0.33 12.92 10.92
N GLY A 39 -1.28 12.59 11.81
CA GLY A 39 -1.06 11.64 12.91
C GLY A 39 -0.66 10.24 12.44
N VAL A 40 -1.37 9.72 11.44
CA VAL A 40 -1.05 8.41 10.82
C VAL A 40 0.31 8.42 10.12
N ILE A 41 0.67 9.51 9.45
CA ILE A 41 2.00 9.67 8.85
C ILE A 41 3.09 9.63 9.92
N ASP A 42 2.88 10.29 11.06
CA ASP A 42 3.85 10.26 12.17
C ASP A 42 4.00 8.86 12.77
N GLU A 43 2.92 8.08 12.84
CA GLU A 43 2.95 6.67 13.26
C GLU A 43 3.73 5.79 12.27
N LEU A 44 3.43 5.91 10.97
CA LEU A 44 4.19 5.21 9.93
C LEU A 44 5.68 5.57 9.95
N ASP A 45 6.02 6.85 10.12
CA ASP A 45 7.41 7.31 10.21
C ASP A 45 8.15 6.65 11.39
N ARG A 46 7.48 6.47 12.54
CA ARG A 46 8.06 5.76 13.70
C ARG A 46 8.21 4.26 13.45
N SER A 47 7.16 3.61 12.96
CA SER A 47 7.16 2.16 12.72
C SER A 47 8.17 1.76 11.64
N THR A 48 8.26 2.52 10.55
CA THR A 48 9.24 2.28 9.48
C THR A 48 10.68 2.52 9.94
N ALA A 49 10.94 3.52 10.79
CA ALA A 49 12.26 3.74 11.38
C ALA A 49 12.68 2.60 12.33
N ALA A 50 11.76 2.11 13.16
CA ALA A 50 12.00 0.96 14.04
C ALA A 50 12.25 -0.32 13.24
N LEU A 51 11.47 -0.56 12.18
CA LEU A 51 11.68 -1.68 11.27
C LEU A 51 13.02 -1.58 10.55
N LYS A 52 13.38 -0.41 10.02
CA LYS A 52 14.67 -0.17 9.37
C LYS A 52 15.82 -0.52 10.31
N THR A 53 15.74 -0.10 11.57
CA THR A 53 16.74 -0.43 12.59
C THR A 53 16.83 -1.95 12.83
N SER A 54 15.69 -2.63 12.89
CA SER A 54 15.64 -4.10 13.05
C SER A 54 16.25 -4.83 11.86
N ILE A 55 15.99 -4.37 10.64
CA ILE A 55 16.60 -4.90 9.41
C ILE A 55 18.11 -4.61 9.41
N GLN A 56 18.56 -3.40 9.74
CA GLN A 56 20.00 -3.05 9.74
C GLN A 56 20.81 -3.88 10.75
N ASN A 57 20.22 -4.20 11.90
CA ASN A 57 20.87 -4.95 12.97
C ASN A 57 20.66 -6.47 12.88
N ASN A 58 19.97 -6.96 11.85
CA ASN A 58 19.71 -8.38 11.70
C ASN A 58 21.01 -9.17 11.48
N THR A 59 21.08 -10.38 12.03
CA THR A 59 22.19 -11.32 11.81
C THR A 59 21.75 -12.59 11.08
N LEU A 60 20.49 -12.65 10.65
CA LEU A 60 19.88 -13.83 10.03
C LEU A 60 20.22 -13.93 8.54
N TYR A 61 20.32 -12.78 7.87
CA TYR A 61 20.42 -12.70 6.42
C TYR A 61 21.69 -11.99 5.97
N SER A 62 22.08 -12.25 4.71
CA SER A 62 23.28 -11.65 4.13
C SER A 62 23.14 -10.14 3.95
N ALA A 63 24.26 -9.46 3.70
CA ALA A 63 24.28 -8.04 3.40
C ALA A 63 23.48 -7.71 2.12
N GLU A 64 23.50 -8.59 1.12
CA GLU A 64 22.75 -8.42 -0.12
C GLU A 64 21.22 -8.47 0.12
N ILE A 65 20.75 -9.45 0.89
CA ILE A 65 19.33 -9.55 1.25
C ILE A 65 18.93 -8.34 2.10
N THR A 66 19.74 -7.98 3.08
CA THR A 66 19.52 -6.81 3.93
C THR A 66 19.37 -5.53 3.09
N LYS A 67 20.25 -5.32 2.12
CA LYS A 67 20.16 -4.17 1.20
C LYS A 67 18.85 -4.15 0.41
N LYS A 68 18.37 -5.31 -0.05
CA LYS A 68 17.10 -5.41 -0.77
C LYS A 68 15.91 -5.07 0.13
N LEU A 69 15.92 -5.57 1.37
CA LEU A 69 14.86 -5.28 2.34
C LEU A 69 14.83 -3.80 2.75
N LEU A 70 15.98 -3.11 2.75
CA LEU A 70 16.07 -1.70 3.07
C LEU A 70 15.61 -0.78 1.92
N ALA A 71 15.73 -1.19 0.66
CA ALA A 71 15.45 -0.33 -0.48
C ALA A 71 14.04 0.30 -0.51
N PRO A 72 12.94 -0.41 -0.16
CA PRO A 72 11.62 0.19 -0.02
C PRO A 72 11.55 1.25 1.09
N LEU A 73 12.17 1.00 2.25
CA LEU A 73 12.21 1.96 3.37
C LEU A 73 13.02 3.20 3.03
N GLU A 74 14.12 3.04 2.28
CA GLU A 74 14.91 4.17 1.79
C GLU A 74 14.13 5.02 0.79
N LEU A 75 13.27 4.41 -0.05
CA LEU A 75 12.33 5.17 -0.90
C LEU A 75 11.32 5.94 -0.05
N TYR A 76 10.75 5.30 0.98
CA TYR A 76 9.80 5.95 1.89
C TYR A 76 10.44 7.18 2.57
N GLU A 77 11.67 7.04 3.08
CA GLU A 77 12.42 8.17 3.67
C GLU A 77 12.72 9.28 2.66
N ARG A 78 13.10 8.95 1.42
CA ARG A 78 13.29 9.98 0.38
C ARG A 78 11.98 10.70 0.05
N ASN A 79 10.86 9.96 -0.05
CA ASN A 79 9.55 10.57 -0.24
C ASN A 79 9.19 11.48 0.94
N ARG A 80 9.47 11.10 2.20
CA ARG A 80 9.31 11.97 3.37
C ARG A 80 10.09 13.28 3.22
N ASP A 81 11.37 13.18 2.88
CA ASP A 81 12.28 14.33 2.92
C ASP A 81 12.13 15.26 1.71
N GLN A 82 11.63 14.74 0.57
CA GLN A 82 11.59 15.47 -0.70
C GLN A 82 10.17 15.80 -1.19
N ASN A 83 9.13 15.14 -0.68
CA ASN A 83 7.75 15.38 -1.07
C ASN A 83 6.96 16.05 0.07
N PRO A 84 7.00 17.40 0.20
CA PRO A 84 6.24 18.11 1.21
C PRO A 84 4.72 17.96 1.04
N LYS A 85 4.28 17.49 -0.14
CA LYS A 85 2.88 17.23 -0.43
C LYS A 85 2.46 15.79 -0.14
N ARG A 86 3.28 14.95 0.50
CA ARG A 86 2.90 13.54 0.78
C ARG A 86 1.58 13.39 1.55
N ASN A 87 1.15 14.39 2.34
CA ASN A 87 -0.19 14.38 2.93
C ASN A 87 -1.27 14.70 1.88
N LYS A 88 -2.01 13.69 1.44
CA LYS A 88 -3.05 13.86 0.40
C LYS A 88 -4.22 14.72 0.86
N ALA A 89 -4.54 14.72 2.15
CA ALA A 89 -5.60 15.56 2.70
C ALA A 89 -5.22 17.06 2.63
N THR A 90 -3.95 17.40 2.86
CA THR A 90 -3.44 18.77 2.62
C THR A 90 -3.60 19.17 1.15
N GLN A 91 -3.22 18.29 0.21
CA GLN A 91 -3.39 18.56 -1.24
C GLN A 91 -4.88 18.81 -1.60
N LYS A 92 -5.78 17.96 -1.09
CA LYS A 92 -7.23 18.10 -1.30
C LYS A 92 -7.76 19.43 -0.77
N ARG A 93 -7.30 19.87 0.41
CA ARG A 93 -7.67 21.17 0.99
C ARG A 93 -7.18 22.33 0.12
N GLU A 94 -5.91 22.31 -0.28
CA GLU A 94 -5.33 23.34 -1.17
C GLU A 94 -6.11 23.43 -2.50
N HIS A 95 -6.38 22.28 -3.14
CA HIS A 95 -7.15 22.24 -4.39
C HIS A 95 -8.58 22.77 -4.19
N TYR A 96 -9.22 22.47 -3.06
CA TYR A 96 -10.54 23.01 -2.75
C TYR A 96 -10.52 24.54 -2.61
N GLU A 97 -9.56 25.09 -1.85
CA GLU A 97 -9.38 26.53 -1.65
C GLU A 97 -9.11 27.29 -2.94
N GLU A 98 -8.45 26.64 -3.90
CA GLU A 98 -8.15 27.20 -5.22
C GLU A 98 -9.28 26.99 -6.25
N GLY A 99 -10.39 26.36 -5.87
CA GLY A 99 -11.49 26.04 -6.78
C GLY A 99 -11.15 24.96 -7.83
N ARG A 100 -10.16 24.10 -7.53
CA ARG A 100 -9.64 23.02 -8.37
C ARG A 100 -9.99 21.64 -7.83
N GLU A 101 -11.15 21.48 -7.21
CA GLU A 101 -11.51 20.25 -6.50
C GLU A 101 -11.49 19.01 -7.41
N ASP A 102 -11.89 19.15 -8.68
CA ASP A 102 -11.84 18.06 -9.68
C ASP A 102 -10.41 17.58 -10.00
N ALA A 103 -9.39 18.41 -9.75
CA ALA A 103 -7.98 18.04 -9.88
C ALA A 103 -7.44 17.26 -8.67
N SER A 104 -8.22 17.14 -7.59
CA SER A 104 -7.83 16.38 -6.39
C SER A 104 -8.07 14.87 -6.52
N SER A 105 -9.00 14.47 -7.40
CA SER A 105 -9.29 13.07 -7.74
C SER A 105 -8.45 12.54 -8.91
N ILE A 106 -8.02 13.45 -9.79
CA ILE A 106 -7.19 13.13 -10.94
C ILE A 106 -5.78 13.46 -10.52
N GLY A 107 -5.03 12.47 -10.03
CA GLY A 107 -3.59 12.62 -9.86
C GLY A 107 -3.02 13.07 -11.19
N SER A 108 -2.75 14.37 -11.34
CA SER A 108 -2.10 14.92 -12.51
C SER A 108 -0.70 14.34 -12.51
N PHE A 109 -0.53 13.31 -13.34
CA PHE A 109 0.64 12.44 -13.44
C PHE A 109 1.92 13.25 -13.56
N ASP A 110 2.64 13.38 -12.45
CA ASP A 110 4.02 13.85 -12.50
C ASP A 110 4.97 12.65 -12.60
N ILE A 111 5.09 12.10 -13.81
CA ILE A 111 6.11 11.08 -14.12
C ILE A 111 7.53 11.66 -13.95
N THR A 112 7.69 12.98 -13.83
CA THR A 112 9.01 13.61 -13.66
C THR A 112 9.60 13.39 -12.26
N ASN A 113 8.77 13.05 -11.26
CA ASN A 113 9.24 12.58 -9.97
C ASN A 113 8.81 11.13 -9.69
N PRO A 114 9.59 10.12 -10.14
CA PRO A 114 9.25 8.71 -9.94
C PRO A 114 9.25 8.30 -8.46
N GLU A 115 9.87 9.08 -7.58
CA GLU A 115 9.97 8.78 -6.15
C GLU A 115 8.77 9.27 -5.33
N ALA A 116 7.95 10.17 -5.90
CA ALA A 116 6.82 10.75 -5.19
C ALA A 116 5.62 9.80 -5.13
N PHE A 117 5.05 9.67 -3.92
CA PHE A 117 3.72 9.11 -3.67
C PHE A 117 3.07 9.83 -2.48
N SER A 118 1.74 9.81 -2.43
CA SER A 118 0.95 10.43 -1.37
C SER A 118 0.53 9.41 -0.32
N ILE A 119 0.10 9.88 0.85
CA ILE A 119 -0.46 9.12 1.95
C ILE A 119 -1.84 9.72 2.25
N ASP A 120 -2.86 8.87 2.33
CA ASP A 120 -4.23 9.25 2.70
C ASP A 120 -4.76 8.29 3.78
N VAL A 121 -5.83 8.70 4.43
CA VAL A 121 -6.52 7.88 5.42
C VAL A 121 -7.88 7.43 4.88
N ASP A 122 -8.15 6.14 5.01
CA ASP A 122 -9.44 5.54 4.67
C ASP A 122 -9.80 4.42 5.65
N ASP A 123 -10.80 4.69 6.49
CA ASP A 123 -11.31 3.71 7.45
C ASP A 123 -12.30 2.71 6.83
N GLU A 124 -12.63 2.88 5.54
CA GLU A 124 -13.44 1.91 4.79
C GLU A 124 -12.62 0.74 4.24
N LEU A 125 -11.29 0.76 4.39
CA LEU A 125 -10.45 -0.40 4.13
C LEU A 125 -10.94 -1.60 4.93
N SER A 126 -10.77 -2.80 4.36
CA SER A 126 -11.12 -4.05 5.04
C SER A 126 -10.52 -4.05 6.46
N PRO A 127 -11.25 -4.46 7.50
CA PRO A 127 -10.71 -4.51 8.86
C PRO A 127 -9.42 -5.33 9.01
N ALA A 128 -9.14 -6.21 8.04
CA ALA A 128 -7.95 -7.04 7.98
C ALA A 128 -6.77 -6.41 7.19
N LEU A 129 -7.01 -5.32 6.44
CA LEU A 129 -6.02 -4.60 5.63
C LEU A 129 -5.82 -3.20 6.24
N VAL A 130 -4.73 -3.01 6.99
CA VAL A 130 -4.41 -1.71 7.61
C VAL A 130 -3.81 -0.70 6.63
N ALA A 131 -3.34 -1.16 5.47
CA ALA A 131 -2.82 -0.32 4.41
C ALA A 131 -3.09 -0.94 3.01
N GLU A 132 -3.12 -0.10 1.98
CA GLU A 132 -3.19 -0.48 0.57
C GLU A 132 -2.46 0.56 -0.30
N TYR A 133 -1.59 0.13 -1.21
CA TYR A 133 -0.97 1.01 -2.20
C TYR A 133 -1.77 1.04 -3.50
N LEU A 134 -2.46 2.15 -3.73
CA LEU A 134 -3.18 2.43 -4.95
C LEU A 134 -2.23 2.98 -6.01
N SER A 135 -1.74 2.09 -6.86
CA SER A 135 -0.86 2.48 -7.97
C SER A 135 -1.55 3.46 -8.94
N THR A 136 -2.88 3.40 -9.08
CA THR A 136 -3.64 4.27 -10.01
C THR A 136 -3.50 5.76 -9.74
N ASP A 137 -3.31 6.15 -8.48
CA ASP A 137 -3.15 7.54 -8.06
C ASP A 137 -1.96 7.73 -7.09
N PHE A 138 -1.04 6.77 -7.08
CA PHE A 138 0.22 6.79 -6.34
C PHE A 138 0.02 7.11 -4.86
N THR A 139 -0.92 6.41 -4.22
CA THR A 139 -1.31 6.70 -2.84
C THR A 139 -1.19 5.46 -1.98
N LEU A 140 -0.43 5.58 -0.89
CA LEU A 140 -0.49 4.66 0.22
C LEU A 140 -1.69 5.07 1.09
N VAL A 141 -2.75 4.29 1.04
CA VAL A 141 -3.94 4.48 1.87
C VAL A 141 -3.75 3.66 3.14
N VAL A 142 -4.08 4.25 4.28
CA VAL A 142 -3.84 3.65 5.60
C VAL A 142 -5.08 3.86 6.46
N ARG A 143 -5.40 2.92 7.34
CA ARG A 143 -6.46 3.10 8.32
C ARG A 143 -6.01 4.02 9.45
N SER A 144 -6.95 4.74 10.06
CA SER A 144 -6.65 5.64 11.18
C SER A 144 -6.29 4.93 12.48
N ASP A 145 -6.62 3.64 12.60
CA ASP A 145 -6.40 2.83 13.80
C ASP A 145 -5.18 1.90 13.69
N ILE A 146 -4.24 2.22 12.80
CA ILE A 146 -2.96 1.50 12.70
C ILE A 146 -2.21 1.52 14.03
N ASP A 147 -1.80 0.34 14.52
CA ASP A 147 -1.09 0.22 15.79
C ASP A 147 0.42 0.14 15.56
N GLN A 148 1.16 1.14 16.04
CA GLN A 148 2.62 1.15 15.96
C GLN A 148 3.29 0.01 16.74
N GLU A 149 2.62 -0.55 17.75
CA GLU A 149 3.13 -1.70 18.52
C GLU A 149 2.83 -3.03 17.82
N SER A 150 1.86 -3.03 16.89
CA SER A 150 1.55 -4.19 16.05
C SER A 150 2.64 -4.39 15.00
N ARG A 151 3.39 -5.48 15.17
CA ARG A 151 4.39 -5.92 14.18
C ARG A 151 3.72 -6.44 12.92
N LEU A 152 2.48 -6.91 13.04
CA LEU A 152 1.67 -7.31 11.88
C LEU A 152 1.34 -6.09 11.03
N ASP A 153 0.84 -5.01 11.64
CA ASP A 153 0.50 -3.76 10.95
C ASP A 153 1.72 -3.12 10.29
N THR A 154 2.84 -3.13 11.01
CA THR A 154 4.13 -2.68 10.49
C THR A 154 4.55 -3.52 9.27
N SER A 155 4.33 -4.83 9.30
CA SER A 155 4.65 -5.71 8.16
C SER A 155 3.73 -5.50 6.96
N ILE A 156 2.44 -5.25 7.19
CA ILE A 156 1.45 -4.94 6.15
C ILE A 156 1.81 -3.60 5.50
N SER A 157 2.09 -2.58 6.31
CA SER A 157 2.55 -1.28 5.81
C SER A 157 3.84 -1.40 5.00
N TYR A 158 4.78 -2.24 5.43
CA TYR A 158 5.98 -2.54 4.67
C TYR A 158 5.68 -3.20 3.33
N HIS A 159 4.77 -4.18 3.28
CA HIS A 159 4.31 -4.82 2.04
C HIS A 159 3.79 -3.78 1.04
N GLU A 160 2.96 -2.85 1.49
CA GLU A 160 2.45 -1.78 0.61
C GLU A 160 3.55 -0.79 0.18
N ILE A 161 4.55 -0.54 1.03
CA ILE A 161 5.74 0.24 0.65
C ILE A 161 6.58 -0.51 -0.40
N VAL A 162 6.59 -1.85 -0.41
CA VAL A 162 7.21 -2.64 -1.50
C VAL A 162 6.47 -2.38 -2.82
N HIS A 163 5.14 -2.29 -2.82
CA HIS A 163 4.39 -1.92 -4.01
C HIS A 163 4.70 -0.50 -4.50
N ALA A 164 4.84 0.46 -3.59
CA ALA A 164 5.34 1.79 -3.94
C ALA A 164 6.75 1.75 -4.56
N TYR A 165 7.63 0.88 -4.03
CA TYR A 165 8.97 0.67 -4.58
C TYR A 165 8.99 0.00 -5.95
N GLN A 166 8.11 -0.97 -6.19
CA GLN A 166 7.91 -1.60 -7.51
C GLN A 166 7.46 -0.56 -8.54
N ASP A 167 6.49 0.29 -8.17
CA ASP A 167 6.00 1.38 -9.01
C ASP A 167 7.09 2.43 -9.30
N TYR A 168 7.89 2.82 -8.31
CA TYR A 168 9.09 3.66 -8.49
C TYR A 168 10.06 3.06 -9.52
N ARG A 169 10.43 1.78 -9.38
CA ARG A 169 11.36 1.12 -10.33
C ARG A 169 10.80 1.12 -11.75
N LEU A 170 9.50 0.89 -11.90
CA LEU A 170 8.82 0.94 -13.19
C LEU A 170 8.86 2.36 -13.79
N LYS A 171 8.47 3.38 -13.02
CA LYS A 171 8.48 4.78 -13.46
C LYS A 171 9.88 5.27 -13.83
N SER A 172 10.91 4.90 -13.06
CA SER A 172 12.30 5.26 -13.36
C SER A 172 12.78 4.67 -14.69
N ARG A 173 12.38 3.42 -15.01
CA ARG A 173 12.67 2.82 -16.31
C ARG A 173 11.91 3.51 -17.45
N VAL A 174 10.64 3.88 -17.22
CA VAL A 174 9.84 4.67 -18.18
C VAL A 174 10.51 6.02 -18.46
N ALA A 175 10.92 6.75 -17.43
CA ALA A 175 11.61 8.04 -17.56
C ALA A 175 12.95 7.91 -18.29
N SER A 176 13.60 6.74 -18.20
CA SER A 176 14.84 6.41 -18.91
C SER A 176 14.62 5.96 -20.36
N GLY A 177 13.37 5.92 -20.85
CA GLY A 177 13.03 5.56 -22.23
C GLY A 177 12.93 4.07 -22.51
N ASP A 178 12.76 3.23 -21.49
CA ASP A 178 12.57 1.78 -21.67
C ASP A 178 11.16 1.47 -22.24
N SER A 179 11.11 1.11 -23.51
CA SER A 179 9.86 0.78 -24.22
C SER A 179 9.10 -0.42 -23.64
N GLN A 180 9.77 -1.37 -22.98
CA GLN A 180 9.09 -2.48 -22.32
C GLN A 180 8.48 -2.04 -20.99
N ALA A 181 9.19 -1.19 -20.24
CA ALA A 181 8.65 -0.56 -19.04
C ALA A 181 7.43 0.31 -19.37
N MET A 182 7.48 1.07 -20.48
CA MET A 182 6.33 1.86 -20.92
C MET A 182 5.10 1.00 -21.21
N ARG A 183 5.26 -0.12 -21.93
CA ARG A 183 4.14 -1.05 -22.16
C ARG A 183 3.57 -1.62 -20.87
N THR A 184 4.45 -2.01 -19.94
CA THR A 184 4.05 -2.52 -18.62
C THR A 184 3.28 -1.47 -17.83
N TYR A 185 3.80 -0.24 -17.80
CA TYR A 185 3.19 0.90 -17.14
C TYR A 185 1.80 1.22 -17.70
N MET A 186 1.65 1.23 -19.04
CA MET A 186 0.35 1.42 -19.68
C MET A 186 -0.62 0.29 -19.33
N SER A 187 -0.19 -0.97 -19.41
CA SER A 187 -1.04 -2.14 -19.09
C SER A 187 -1.55 -2.15 -17.65
N LEU A 188 -0.73 -1.72 -16.68
CA LEU A 188 -1.14 -1.62 -15.27
C LEU A 188 -2.10 -0.44 -14.97
N ARG A 189 -2.21 0.53 -15.89
CA ARG A 189 -3.03 1.75 -15.70
C ARG A 189 -4.29 1.75 -16.56
N GLU A 190 -4.26 1.08 -17.70
CA GLU A 190 -5.42 0.73 -18.49
C GLU A 190 -6.24 -0.28 -17.68
N LYS A 191 -7.22 0.19 -16.89
CA LYS A 191 -8.19 -0.65 -16.16
C LYS A 191 -9.11 -1.40 -17.14
N THR A 192 -8.54 -2.25 -17.99
CA THR A 192 -9.24 -3.05 -18.99
C THR A 192 -9.27 -4.50 -18.54
N ALA A 193 -10.20 -5.27 -19.10
CA ALA A 193 -10.25 -6.72 -18.88
C ALA A 193 -8.99 -7.46 -19.37
N ASP A 194 -8.11 -6.76 -20.11
CA ASP A 194 -6.88 -7.30 -20.71
C ASP A 194 -5.62 -6.94 -19.90
N SER A 195 -5.75 -6.37 -18.69
CA SER A 195 -4.59 -6.13 -17.83
C SER A 195 -3.86 -7.46 -17.55
N ASP A 196 -2.53 -7.50 -17.75
CA ASP A 196 -1.74 -8.72 -17.54
C ASP A 196 -1.63 -9.00 -16.03
N GLU A 197 -2.64 -9.68 -15.50
CA GLU A 197 -2.76 -10.06 -14.09
C GLU A 197 -1.56 -10.94 -13.62
N ARG A 198 -0.75 -11.53 -14.52
CA ARG A 198 0.50 -12.20 -14.13
C ARG A 198 1.51 -11.24 -13.53
N LEU A 199 1.53 -10.00 -14.01
CA LEU A 199 2.39 -8.95 -13.45
C LEU A 199 1.93 -8.56 -12.06
N ILE A 200 0.61 -8.55 -11.82
CA ILE A 200 0.04 -8.32 -10.49
C ILE A 200 0.50 -9.45 -9.55
N ILE A 201 0.31 -10.71 -9.95
CA ILE A 201 0.76 -11.87 -9.14
C ILE A 201 2.27 -11.84 -8.91
N SER A 202 3.08 -11.50 -9.91
CA SER A 202 4.54 -11.41 -9.76
C SER A 202 4.96 -10.28 -8.82
N ASN A 203 4.25 -9.15 -8.80
CA ASN A 203 4.50 -8.06 -7.86
C ASN A 203 4.14 -8.48 -6.43
N GLU A 204 3.02 -9.19 -6.27
CA GLU A 204 2.57 -9.74 -4.98
C GLU A 204 3.53 -10.83 -4.48
N GLU A 205 4.02 -11.72 -5.35
CA GLU A 205 5.07 -12.70 -5.01
C GLU A 205 6.27 -12.01 -4.37
N GLU A 206 6.83 -10.97 -5.00
CA GLU A 206 7.98 -10.23 -4.46
C GLU A 206 7.63 -9.52 -3.14
N ALA A 207 6.46 -8.90 -3.05
CA ALA A 207 6.02 -8.18 -1.84
C ALA A 207 5.85 -9.13 -0.65
N TYR A 208 5.16 -10.26 -0.83
CA TYR A 208 5.02 -11.29 0.20
C TYR A 208 6.35 -11.90 0.60
N ILE A 209 7.23 -12.20 -0.35
CA ILE A 209 8.57 -12.70 -0.02
C ILE A 209 9.28 -11.70 0.88
N MET A 210 9.33 -10.42 0.50
CA MET A 210 9.98 -9.39 1.32
C MET A 210 9.31 -9.23 2.70
N GLN A 211 7.98 -9.30 2.77
CA GLN A 211 7.23 -9.27 4.03
C GLN A 211 7.58 -10.47 4.93
N MET A 212 7.69 -11.68 4.38
CA MET A 212 8.03 -12.88 5.17
C MET A 212 9.45 -12.80 5.74
N TYR A 213 10.41 -12.28 4.97
CA TYR A 213 11.75 -12.00 5.48
C TYR A 213 11.71 -10.99 6.64
N VAL A 214 10.91 -9.92 6.52
CA VAL A 214 10.71 -8.94 7.61
C VAL A 214 10.09 -9.58 8.85
N LEU A 215 9.01 -10.37 8.69
CA LEU A 215 8.39 -11.08 9.80
C LEU A 215 9.35 -12.09 10.46
N ASN A 216 10.24 -12.72 9.69
CA ASN A 216 11.26 -13.60 10.24
C ASN A 216 12.33 -12.83 11.02
N ILE A 217 12.73 -11.64 10.56
CA ILE A 217 13.62 -10.75 11.35
C ILE A 217 12.93 -10.34 12.66
N LEU A 218 11.67 -9.91 12.60
CA LEU A 218 10.91 -9.47 13.77
C LEU A 218 10.67 -10.62 14.76
N SER A 219 10.54 -11.86 14.27
CA SER A 219 10.45 -13.07 15.09
C SER A 219 11.80 -13.73 15.41
N GLN A 220 12.92 -13.07 15.09
CA GLN A 220 14.28 -13.53 15.37
C GLN A 220 14.61 -14.92 14.80
N GLY A 221 14.10 -15.24 13.61
CA GLY A 221 14.35 -16.50 12.92
C GLY A 221 13.34 -17.61 13.24
N ARG A 222 12.44 -17.37 14.21
CA ARG A 222 11.44 -18.37 14.65
C ARG A 222 10.49 -18.77 13.52
N LEU A 223 10.06 -17.81 12.68
CA LEU A 223 9.14 -18.07 11.56
C LEU A 223 9.67 -19.08 10.57
N GLU A 224 10.90 -18.90 10.10
CA GLU A 224 11.53 -19.85 9.17
C GLU A 224 11.74 -21.22 9.81
N GLN A 225 12.17 -21.26 11.08
CA GLN A 225 12.39 -22.50 11.80
C GLN A 225 11.09 -23.31 11.97
N GLU A 226 10.00 -22.65 12.36
CA GLU A 226 8.71 -23.31 12.59
C GLU A 226 8.02 -23.74 11.29
N ALA A 227 8.11 -22.92 10.23
CA ALA A 227 7.64 -23.30 8.89
C ALA A 227 8.36 -24.56 8.39
N ARG A 228 9.71 -24.57 8.42
CA ARG A 228 10.50 -25.73 7.95
C ARG A 228 10.30 -27.01 8.78
N SER A 229 9.83 -26.88 10.02
CA SER A 229 9.57 -28.03 10.91
C SER A 229 8.09 -28.45 10.95
N GLY A 230 7.20 -27.72 10.25
CA GLY A 230 5.76 -27.99 10.24
C GLY A 230 5.09 -27.75 11.60
N THR A 231 5.61 -26.82 12.40
CA THR A 231 5.11 -26.53 13.77
C THR A 231 4.48 -25.15 13.92
N LEU A 232 4.29 -24.44 12.80
CA LEU A 232 3.76 -23.10 12.75
C LEU A 232 2.32 -23.02 13.29
N THR A 233 2.06 -22.15 14.25
CA THR A 233 0.72 -21.94 14.84
C THR A 233 0.41 -20.46 15.05
N ALA A 234 -0.78 -20.01 14.67
CA ALA A 234 -1.16 -18.60 14.81
C ALA A 234 -1.19 -18.12 16.27
N ASP A 235 -1.59 -18.97 17.22
CA ASP A 235 -1.65 -18.59 18.64
C ASP A 235 -0.29 -18.08 19.15
N SER A 236 0.82 -18.68 18.71
CA SER A 236 2.17 -18.25 19.08
C SER A 236 2.56 -16.88 18.52
N TYR A 237 1.98 -16.50 17.38
CA TYR A 237 2.31 -15.26 16.67
C TYR A 237 1.35 -14.12 17.00
N MET A 238 0.14 -14.41 17.48
CA MET A 238 -0.80 -13.40 17.98
C MET A 238 -0.13 -12.54 19.06
N ASP A 239 0.46 -13.18 20.08
CA ASP A 239 1.14 -12.47 21.16
C ASP A 239 2.47 -11.83 20.69
N LEU A 240 3.25 -12.57 19.90
CA LEU A 240 4.57 -12.12 19.45
C LEU A 240 4.52 -10.88 18.55
N PHE A 241 3.45 -10.76 17.75
CA PHE A 241 3.26 -9.65 16.83
C PHE A 241 2.22 -8.62 17.31
N HIS A 242 1.71 -8.77 18.54
CA HIS A 242 0.69 -7.89 19.12
C HIS A 242 -0.57 -7.77 18.25
N VAL A 243 -1.01 -8.90 17.69
CA VAL A 243 -2.14 -8.96 16.74
C VAL A 243 -3.47 -8.90 17.48
N GLN A 244 -4.40 -8.08 16.98
CA GLN A 244 -5.75 -8.02 17.54
C GLN A 244 -6.55 -9.28 17.15
N PRO A 245 -7.48 -9.76 17.99
CA PRO A 245 -8.32 -10.92 17.65
C PRO A 245 -9.05 -10.81 16.30
N SER A 246 -9.41 -9.59 15.88
CA SER A 246 -10.06 -9.30 14.58
C SER A 246 -9.15 -9.52 13.37
N GLU A 247 -7.84 -9.55 13.56
CA GLU A 247 -6.82 -9.66 12.51
C GLU A 247 -6.27 -11.07 12.36
N ARG A 248 -6.74 -12.02 13.19
CA ARG A 248 -6.25 -13.40 13.22
C ARG A 248 -6.28 -14.06 11.84
N SER A 249 -7.32 -13.85 11.04
CA SER A 249 -7.41 -14.44 9.70
C SER A 249 -6.32 -13.93 8.75
N MET A 250 -5.87 -12.68 8.93
CA MET A 250 -4.77 -12.13 8.16
C MET A 250 -3.43 -12.73 8.60
N LEU A 251 -3.24 -12.89 9.91
CA LEU A 251 -2.09 -13.62 10.44
C LEU A 251 -2.06 -15.07 9.92
N ASP A 252 -3.17 -15.80 9.99
CA ASP A 252 -3.29 -17.17 9.46
C ASP A 252 -2.88 -17.24 7.98
N PHE A 253 -3.29 -16.24 7.19
CA PHE A 253 -2.90 -16.14 5.79
C PHE A 253 -1.39 -15.92 5.62
N PHE A 254 -0.77 -14.96 6.32
CA PHE A 254 0.67 -14.74 6.22
C PHE A 254 1.50 -15.92 6.72
N LEU A 255 1.00 -16.64 7.73
CA LEU A 255 1.62 -17.87 8.18
C LEU A 255 1.56 -18.97 7.10
N ALA A 256 0.45 -19.10 6.37
CA ALA A 256 0.36 -20.00 5.22
C ALA A 256 1.29 -19.58 4.05
N VAL A 257 1.46 -18.27 3.82
CA VAL A 257 2.43 -17.73 2.85
C VAL A 257 3.86 -18.10 3.28
N ALA A 258 4.21 -17.92 4.56
CA ALA A 258 5.51 -18.27 5.11
C ALA A 258 5.81 -19.76 4.95
N ASP A 259 4.83 -20.62 5.27
CA ASP A 259 4.93 -22.07 5.12
C ASP A 259 5.23 -22.46 3.67
N ALA A 260 4.41 -21.97 2.72
CA ALA A 260 4.61 -22.22 1.29
C ALA A 260 5.95 -21.69 0.77
N MET A 261 6.38 -20.52 1.22
CA MET A 261 7.64 -19.90 0.81
C MET A 261 8.86 -20.70 1.31
N TYR A 262 8.93 -20.99 2.62
CA TYR A 262 10.09 -21.64 3.23
C TYR A 262 10.18 -23.13 2.90
N ASP A 263 9.05 -23.84 2.82
CA ASP A 263 9.01 -25.26 2.42
C ASP A 263 9.48 -25.43 0.97
N SER A 264 9.05 -24.54 0.07
CA SER A 264 9.45 -24.57 -1.35
C SER A 264 10.85 -24.04 -1.63
N SER A 265 11.60 -23.63 -0.61
CA SER A 265 12.92 -22.97 -0.73
C SER A 265 12.91 -21.71 -1.60
N THR A 266 11.77 -21.00 -1.63
CA THR A 266 11.67 -19.69 -2.27
C THR A 266 12.51 -18.67 -1.51
N THR A 267 13.19 -17.79 -2.25
CA THR A 267 14.02 -16.72 -1.70
C THR A 267 13.67 -15.40 -2.38
N ILE A 268 14.23 -14.29 -1.88
CA ILE A 268 14.11 -12.96 -2.53
C ILE A 268 14.71 -12.90 -3.95
N ASP A 269 15.55 -13.87 -4.32
CA ASP A 269 16.22 -13.94 -5.63
C ASP A 269 15.59 -14.95 -6.57
N THR A 270 14.98 -15.99 -6.02
CA THR A 270 14.51 -17.15 -6.77
C THR A 270 13.13 -17.56 -6.26
N VAL A 271 12.13 -17.41 -7.13
CA VAL A 271 10.77 -17.84 -6.84
C VAL A 271 10.58 -19.30 -7.28
N SER A 272 10.24 -20.17 -6.34
CA SER A 272 9.94 -21.58 -6.63
C SER A 272 8.63 -21.70 -7.42
N PRO A 273 8.53 -22.60 -8.41
CA PRO A 273 7.26 -22.88 -9.09
C PRO A 273 6.13 -23.29 -8.14
N ILE A 274 6.46 -23.93 -7.00
CA ILE A 274 5.50 -24.33 -5.98
C ILE A 274 4.88 -23.10 -5.31
N PHE A 275 5.71 -22.13 -4.90
CA PHE A 275 5.22 -20.89 -4.30
C PHE A 275 4.43 -20.05 -5.30
N ARG A 276 4.89 -19.96 -6.54
CA ARG A 276 4.12 -19.31 -7.62
C ARG A 276 2.74 -19.91 -7.77
N GLN A 277 2.64 -21.24 -7.83
CA GLN A 277 1.34 -21.90 -7.96
C GLN A 277 0.44 -21.61 -6.75
N TYR A 278 1.00 -21.61 -5.54
CA TYR A 278 0.28 -21.22 -4.32
C TYR A 278 -0.30 -19.79 -4.43
N MET A 279 0.51 -18.82 -4.89
CA MET A 279 0.05 -17.44 -5.09
C MET A 279 -1.04 -17.34 -6.16
N VAL A 280 -0.89 -18.03 -7.29
CA VAL A 280 -1.91 -18.10 -8.34
C VAL A 280 -3.24 -18.64 -7.78
N ASP A 281 -3.19 -19.74 -7.02
CA ASP A 281 -4.39 -20.34 -6.44
C ASP A 281 -5.03 -19.44 -5.37
N HIS A 282 -4.23 -18.69 -4.60
CA HIS A 282 -4.72 -17.68 -3.67
C HIS A 282 -5.50 -16.57 -4.40
N HIS A 283 -4.88 -15.95 -5.42
CA HIS A 283 -5.52 -14.89 -6.20
C HIS A 283 -6.77 -15.38 -6.95
N ARG A 284 -6.76 -16.63 -7.44
CA ARG A 284 -7.93 -17.26 -8.05
C ARG A 284 -9.11 -17.38 -7.09
N ARG A 285 -8.87 -17.88 -5.86
CA ARG A 285 -9.92 -18.01 -4.83
C ARG A 285 -10.49 -16.65 -4.41
N ALA A 286 -9.67 -15.60 -4.49
CA ALA A 286 -10.11 -14.22 -4.29
C ALA A 286 -10.89 -13.61 -5.48
N GLY A 287 -11.12 -14.38 -6.55
CA GLY A 287 -11.83 -13.93 -7.75
C GLY A 287 -11.01 -13.01 -8.66
N ARG A 288 -9.68 -12.97 -8.48
CA ARG A 288 -8.76 -12.06 -9.17
C ARG A 288 -8.04 -12.68 -10.38
N VAL A 289 -8.35 -13.93 -10.76
CA VAL A 289 -7.72 -14.62 -11.89
C VAL A 289 -8.73 -15.50 -12.64
N PRO A 290 -9.14 -15.15 -13.88
CA PRO A 290 -10.02 -15.98 -14.72
C PRO A 290 -9.26 -17.04 -15.55
N TYR A 291 -7.98 -17.27 -15.27
CA TYR A 291 -7.11 -18.19 -16.01
C TYR A 291 -6.22 -19.07 -15.11
N ASP A 292 -5.79 -20.20 -15.66
CA ASP A 292 -4.79 -21.12 -15.13
C ASP A 292 -3.40 -20.72 -15.62
N ILE A 293 -2.40 -20.78 -14.73
CA ILE A 293 -0.98 -20.77 -15.09
C ILE A 293 -0.46 -22.20 -14.91
N THR A 294 0.10 -22.80 -15.96
CA THR A 294 0.68 -24.14 -15.87
C THR A 294 1.97 -24.11 -15.04
N PRO A 295 2.47 -25.27 -14.55
CA PRO A 295 3.79 -25.36 -13.94
C PRO A 295 4.95 -24.86 -14.84
N SER A 296 4.75 -24.81 -16.16
CA SER A 296 5.66 -24.24 -17.15
C SER A 296 5.51 -22.72 -17.37
N GLY A 297 4.47 -22.09 -16.80
CA GLY A 297 4.20 -20.64 -16.93
C GLY A 297 3.21 -20.25 -18.04
N ASP A 298 2.55 -21.21 -18.69
CA ASP A 298 1.61 -20.94 -19.79
C ASP A 298 0.21 -20.55 -19.29
N ILE A 299 -0.49 -19.62 -19.97
CA ILE A 299 -1.89 -19.27 -19.66
C ILE A 299 -2.84 -20.28 -20.27
N ARG A 300 -3.86 -20.69 -19.52
CA ARG A 300 -5.06 -21.35 -20.01
C ARG A 300 -6.30 -20.63 -19.49
N ILE A 301 -7.21 -20.24 -20.35
CA ILE A 301 -8.46 -19.61 -19.92
C ILE A 301 -9.31 -20.67 -19.19
N ILE A 302 -9.79 -20.36 -17.99
CA ILE A 302 -10.73 -21.24 -17.27
C ILE A 302 -12.14 -20.90 -17.78
N PRO A 303 -12.94 -21.88 -18.26
CA PRO A 303 -14.29 -21.65 -18.76
C PRO A 303 -15.26 -21.09 -17.72
#